data_AF-X1FR65-F1
#
_entry.id   AF-X1FR65-F1
#
_cell.length_a   1.000
_cell.length_b   1.000
_cell.length_c   1.000
_cell.angle_alpha   90.00
_cell.angle_beta   90.00
_cell.angle_gamma   90.00
#
_symmetry.space_group_name_H-M   'P 1'
#
loop_
_entity.id
_entity.type
_entity.pdbx_description
1 polymer ?
#
loop_
_entity_poly.entity_id
_entity_poly.type
_entity_poly.pdbx_seq_one_letter_code
_entity_poly.pdbx_strand_id
1 'polypeptide(L)'
;LKYIDYTMRGIADKITCPTLVCDSEADQDFPGQARKLYNALISPKEFMFFTSEESAGEHCQVGASALSHQRIFDWLDETFAEIDQ
;
A
#
# COMPACT_ATOMS: atom_id res chain seq x y z
N LEU A 1 31.48 15.86 7.54
CA LEU A 1 30.36 15.29 8.32
C LEU A 1 29.92 14.01 7.63
N LYS A 2 30.00 12.85 8.30
CA LYS A 2 29.54 11.57 7.75
C LYS A 2 28.13 11.36 8.28
N TYR A 3 27.13 11.44 7.40
CA TYR A 3 25.75 11.17 7.76
C TYR A 3 25.59 9.68 8.05
N ILE A 4 24.70 9.35 8.98
CA ILE A 4 24.33 7.97 9.31
C ILE A 4 23.37 7.47 8.22
N ASP A 5 23.46 6.20 7.85
CA ASP A 5 22.56 5.60 6.87
C ASP A 5 21.11 5.60 7.40
N TYR A 6 20.21 6.28 6.68
CA TYR A 6 18.77 6.31 6.98
C TYR A 6 18.02 5.46 5.96
N THR A 7 17.49 4.31 6.40
CA THR A 7 16.85 3.34 5.51
C THR A 7 15.75 2.55 6.22
N MET A 8 14.78 2.07 5.45
CA MET A 8 13.70 1.18 5.89
C MET A 8 14.04 -0.31 5.75
N ARG A 9 15.29 -0.66 5.41
CA ARG A 9 15.71 -2.06 5.21
C ARG A 9 15.68 -2.83 6.52
N GLY A 10 15.12 -4.04 6.48
CA GLY A 10 15.19 -5.01 7.60
C GLY A 10 14.35 -4.66 8.82
N ILE A 11 13.35 -3.79 8.67
CA ILE A 11 12.44 -3.41 9.77
C ILE A 11 10.95 -3.63 9.45
N ALA A 12 10.62 -4.13 8.25
CA ALA A 12 9.23 -4.38 7.85
C ALA A 12 8.57 -5.51 8.66
N ASP A 13 9.37 -6.41 9.22
CA ASP A 13 8.96 -7.48 10.15
C ASP A 13 8.40 -6.94 11.47
N LYS A 14 8.68 -5.67 11.80
CA LYS A 14 8.11 -5.00 12.98
C LYS A 14 6.67 -4.55 12.80
N ILE A 15 6.12 -4.62 11.58
CA ILE A 15 4.72 -4.33 11.32
C ILE A 15 3.92 -5.57 11.68
N THR A 16 3.05 -5.46 12.69
CA THR A 16 2.33 -6.61 13.28
C THR A 16 0.82 -6.58 13.07
N CYS A 17 0.28 -5.57 12.37
CA CYS A 17 -1.14 -5.42 12.09
C CYS A 17 -1.47 -5.74 10.63
N PRO A 18 -2.75 -6.04 10.32
CA PRO A 18 -3.22 -6.05 8.94
C PRO A 18 -2.77 -4.80 8.19
N THR A 19 -2.23 -4.98 6.99
CA THR A 19 -1.62 -3.90 6.22
C THR A 19 -2.06 -3.94 4.76
N LEU A 20 -2.71 -2.87 4.31
CA LEU A 20 -2.98 -2.63 2.90
C LEU A 20 -1.79 -1.91 2.26
N VAL A 21 -1.30 -2.45 1.14
CA VAL A 21 -0.29 -1.80 0.30
C VAL A 21 -0.91 -1.45 -1.04
N CYS A 22 -0.94 -0.15 -1.35
CA CYS A 22 -1.45 0.36 -2.63
C CYS A 22 -0.31 0.70 -3.58
N ASP A 23 -0.54 0.53 -4.88
CA ASP A 23 0.37 0.91 -5.96
C ASP A 23 -0.45 1.22 -7.23
N SER A 24 0.10 2.02 -8.13
CA SER A 24 -0.61 2.47 -9.34
C SER A 24 0.25 2.34 -10.59
N GLU A 25 -0.36 1.96 -11.71
CA GLU A 25 0.32 1.62 -12.96
C GLU A 25 1.23 2.72 -13.53
N ALA A 26 0.79 3.98 -13.44
CA ALA A 26 1.50 5.14 -13.97
C ALA A 26 2.30 5.90 -12.90
N ASP A 27 2.29 5.49 -11.63
CA ASP A 27 3.05 6.14 -10.56
C ASP A 27 4.57 5.94 -10.75
N GLN A 28 5.29 7.06 -10.95
CA GLN A 28 6.74 7.07 -11.19
C GLN A 28 7.56 7.54 -9.99
N ASP A 29 6.93 7.90 -8.87
CA ASP A 29 7.66 8.51 -7.74
C ASP A 29 8.52 7.48 -7.01
N PHE A 30 8.02 6.25 -6.87
CA PHE A 30 8.67 5.17 -6.12
C PHE A 30 8.57 3.79 -6.79
N PRO A 31 9.08 3.63 -8.03
CA PRO A 31 8.85 2.44 -8.84
C PRO A 31 9.29 1.16 -8.12
N GLY A 32 8.34 0.24 -7.97
CA GLY A 32 8.52 -1.07 -7.35
C GLY A 32 8.74 -1.08 -5.84
N GLN A 33 8.67 0.06 -5.15
CA GLN A 33 8.83 0.10 -3.68
C GLN A 33 7.63 -0.53 -2.95
N ALA A 34 6.40 -0.32 -3.42
CA ALA A 34 5.21 -0.94 -2.86
C ALA A 34 5.32 -2.47 -2.89
N ARG A 35 5.70 -3.06 -4.03
CA ARG A 35 5.95 -4.50 -4.15
C ARG A 35 7.05 -5.00 -3.20
N LYS A 36 8.13 -4.24 -3.03
CA LYS A 36 9.22 -4.59 -2.10
C LYS A 36 8.73 -4.62 -0.64
N LEU A 37 7.96 -3.62 -0.21
CA LEU A 37 7.35 -3.61 1.12
C LEU A 37 6.39 -4.78 1.29
N TYR A 38 5.46 -4.97 0.35
CA TYR A 38 4.49 -6.06 0.39
C TYR A 38 5.16 -7.42 0.55
N ASN A 39 6.24 -7.68 -0.20
CA ASN A 39 6.99 -8.94 -0.08
C ASN A 39 7.70 -9.09 1.27
N ALA A 40 8.14 -7.98 1.89
CA ALA A 40 8.85 -7.99 3.17
C ALA A 40 7.94 -8.09 4.39
N LEU A 41 6.65 -7.75 4.28
CA LEU A 41 5.67 -7.88 5.36
C LEU A 41 5.42 -9.36 5.73
N ILE A 42 5.36 -9.64 7.03
CA ILE A 42 5.00 -10.95 7.59
C ILE A 42 3.60 -10.99 8.22
N SER A 43 3.00 -9.83 8.46
CA SER A 43 1.62 -9.69 8.94
C SER A 43 0.60 -10.03 7.85
N PRO A 44 -0.69 -10.20 8.21
CA PRO A 44 -1.77 -10.21 7.23
C PRO A 44 -1.65 -8.98 6.33
N LYS A 45 -1.73 -9.20 5.02
CA LYS A 45 -1.41 -8.17 4.04
C LYS A 45 -2.20 -8.33 2.77
N GLU A 46 -2.57 -7.19 2.20
CA GLU A 46 -3.23 -7.11 0.91
C GLU A 46 -2.50 -6.15 -0.02
N PHE A 47 -2.51 -6.46 -1.32
CA PHE A 47 -1.95 -5.61 -2.35
C PHE A 47 -3.05 -5.12 -3.28
N MET A 48 -3.26 -3.81 -3.31
CA MET A 48 -4.26 -3.17 -4.14
C MET A 48 -3.58 -2.40 -5.27
N PHE A 49 -3.76 -2.89 -6.49
CA PHE A 49 -3.19 -2.27 -7.68
C PHE A 49 -4.24 -1.46 -8.43
N PHE A 50 -3.91 -0.21 -8.75
CA PHE A 50 -4.76 0.68 -9.53
C PHE A 50 -4.24 0.82 -10.95
N THR A 51 -5.15 0.72 -11.92
CA THR A 51 -4.80 0.72 -13.34
C THR A 51 -5.16 2.05 -14.00
N SER A 52 -4.50 2.35 -15.11
CA SER A 52 -4.86 3.50 -15.96
C SER A 52 -6.24 3.32 -16.60
N GLU A 53 -6.69 2.08 -16.85
CA GLU A 53 -8.03 1.79 -17.36
C GLU A 53 -9.14 2.24 -16.39
N GLU A 54 -8.87 2.17 -15.09
CA GLU A 54 -9.76 2.64 -14.03
C GLU A 54 -9.69 4.16 -13.80
N SER A 55 -8.90 4.89 -14.60
CA SER A 55 -8.54 6.30 -14.36
C SER A 55 -7.86 6.54 -12.99
N ALA A 56 -7.32 5.47 -12.39
CA ALA A 56 -6.73 5.45 -11.05
C ALA A 56 -5.20 5.24 -11.08
N GLY A 57 -4.60 5.15 -12.27
CA GLY A 57 -3.20 4.76 -12.45
C GLY A 57 -2.16 5.81 -12.03
N GLU A 58 -2.55 7.07 -11.82
CA GLU A 58 -1.63 8.14 -11.42
C GLU A 58 -1.25 8.06 -9.93
N HIS A 59 -0.22 8.83 -9.53
CA HIS A 59 0.20 8.95 -8.15
C HIS A 59 -0.98 9.28 -7.22
N CYS A 60 -1.12 8.53 -6.12
CA CYS A 60 -2.24 8.64 -5.19
C CYS A 60 -3.63 8.53 -5.85
N GLN A 61 -3.72 7.83 -6.98
CA GLN A 61 -4.96 7.61 -7.74
C GLN A 61 -5.63 8.93 -8.16
N VAL A 62 -4.82 9.97 -8.44
CA VAL A 62 -5.29 11.26 -8.95
C VAL A 62 -6.00 11.06 -10.29
N GLY A 63 -7.33 11.19 -10.29
CA GLY A 63 -8.18 10.88 -11.45
C GLY A 63 -9.40 10.03 -11.08
N ALA A 64 -9.26 9.20 -10.03
CA ALA A 64 -10.32 8.32 -9.56
C ALA A 64 -10.31 8.18 -8.02
N SER A 65 -10.20 9.30 -7.31
CA SER A 65 -10.16 9.31 -5.83
C SER A 65 -11.38 8.63 -5.20
N ALA A 66 -12.58 8.79 -5.78
CA ALA A 66 -13.78 8.12 -5.30
C ALA A 66 -13.67 6.58 -5.36
N LEU A 67 -13.14 6.04 -6.47
CA LEU A 67 -12.90 4.60 -6.62
C LEU A 67 -11.84 4.11 -5.62
N SER A 68 -10.75 4.86 -5.48
CA SER A 68 -9.68 4.55 -4.53
C SER A 68 -10.19 4.52 -3.10
N HIS A 69 -10.95 5.55 -2.69
CA HIS A 69 -11.57 5.62 -1.38
C HIS A 69 -12.53 4.46 -1.15
N GLN A 70 -13.39 4.15 -2.12
CA GLN A 70 -14.32 3.03 -2.00
C GLN A 70 -13.57 1.73 -1.67
N ARG A 71 -12.58 1.34 -2.49
CA ARG A 71 -11.82 0.10 -2.27
C ARG A 71 -11.08 0.08 -0.94
N ILE A 72 -10.48 1.21 -0.56
CA ILE A 72 -9.75 1.32 0.72
C ILE A 72 -10.71 1.21 1.90
N PHE A 73 -11.89 1.84 1.83
CA PHE A 73 -12.89 1.74 2.90
C PHE A 73 -13.54 0.37 2.97
N ASP A 74 -13.83 -0.26 1.82
CA ASP A 74 -14.31 -1.64 1.77
C ASP A 74 -13.30 -2.59 2.46
N TRP A 75 -12.00 -2.43 2.20
CA TRP A 75 -10.94 -3.20 2.87
C TRP A 75 -10.87 -2.94 4.39
N LEU A 76 -11.04 -1.68 4.81
CA LEU A 76 -11.05 -1.32 6.24
C LEU A 76 -12.25 -1.95 6.96
N ASP A 77 -13.43 -1.91 6.36
CA ASP A 77 -14.65 -2.49 6.92
C ASP A 77 -14.49 -4.01 7.10
N GLU A 78 -13.99 -4.70 6.08
CA GLU A 78 -13.69 -6.15 6.15
C GLU A 78 -12.66 -6.45 7.24
N THR A 79 -11.55 -5.71 7.27
CA THR A 79 -10.46 -5.92 8.23
C THR A 79 -10.91 -5.71 9.67
N PHE A 80 -11.73 -4.70 9.96
CA PHE A 80 -12.23 -4.46 11.32
C PHE A 80 -13.36 -5.42 11.70
N ALA A 81 -14.19 -5.85 10.76
CA ALA A 81 -15.22 -6.86 11.03
C ALA A 81 -14.64 -8.23 11.43
N GLU A 82 -13.44 -8.59 10.94
CA GLU A 82 -12.72 -9.79 11.38
C GLU A 82 -12.14 -9.67 12.80
N ILE A 83 -11.78 -8.45 13.23
CA ILE A 83 -11.19 -8.21 14.56
C ILE A 83 -12.24 -8.26 15.67
N ASP A 84 -13.48 -7.87 15.36
CA ASP A 84 -14.59 -7.84 16.31
C ASP A 84 -15.26 -9.22 16.54
N GLN A 85 -14.79 -10.28 15.87
CA GLN A 85 -15.25 -11.67 16.02
C GLN A 85 -14.40 -12.47 17.00
#